data_AF-A0A914L335-F1
#
_entry.id   AF-A0A914L335-F1
#
_cell.length_a   1.000
_cell.length_b   1.000
_cell.length_c   1.000
_cell.angle_alpha   90.00
_cell.angle_beta   90.00
_cell.angle_gamma   90.00
#
_symmetry.space_group_name_H-M   'P 1'
#
loop_
_entity.id
_entity.type
_entity.pdbx_description
1 polymer ?
#
loop_
_entity_poly.entity_id
_entity_poly.type
_entity_poly.pdbx_seq_one_letter_code
_entity_poly.pdbx_strand_id
1 'polypeptide(L)'
;MRKDCIMPVIGILHCEYLKNDVSLIKLADSFYTKPVERIKKAAISIEEFSLLLAIFFSQSNADGLSSTGKELLYEESVRYTKMLLRYNQQKFGEFSGASRLDECSRVFNYFFENGKANLMFASHKKFYYPNLFKKPDFI
;
A
#
# COMPACT_ATOMS: atom_id res chain seq x y z
N MET A 1 1.81 17.62 1.74
CA MET A 1 0.82 16.72 1.10
C MET A 1 0.55 17.23 -0.30
N ARG A 2 0.83 16.48 -1.39
CA ARG A 2 0.53 16.95 -2.76
C ARG A 2 -1.00 17.06 -2.89
N LYS A 3 -1.49 18.20 -3.39
CA LYS A 3 -2.91 18.57 -3.37
C LYS A 3 -3.76 17.81 -4.39
N ASP A 4 -3.14 17.05 -5.26
CA ASP A 4 -3.76 16.77 -6.55
C ASP A 4 -4.41 15.39 -6.58
N CYS A 5 -4.03 14.46 -5.68
CA CYS A 5 -4.55 13.08 -5.62
C CYS A 5 -4.78 12.42 -6.99
N ILE A 6 -4.07 12.85 -8.04
CA ILE A 6 -4.18 12.29 -9.38
C ILE A 6 -3.64 10.89 -9.21
N MET A 7 -4.55 9.91 -9.23
CA MET A 7 -4.18 8.51 -9.23
C MET A 7 -3.10 8.33 -10.29
N PRO A 8 -1.99 7.65 -10.01
CA PRO A 8 -0.92 7.52 -10.99
C PRO A 8 -1.42 6.92 -12.33
N VAL A 9 -2.50 6.15 -12.30
CA VAL A 9 -3.27 5.70 -13.48
C VAL A 9 -3.85 6.87 -14.28
N ILE A 10 -4.50 7.85 -13.63
CA ILE A 10 -5.00 9.07 -14.29
C ILE A 10 -3.84 9.85 -14.90
N GLY A 11 -2.69 9.94 -14.22
CA GLY A 11 -1.48 10.56 -14.77
C GLY A 11 -0.92 9.83 -16.00
N ILE A 12 -1.03 8.50 -16.06
CA ILE A 12 -0.64 7.68 -17.22
C ILE A 12 -1.63 7.86 -18.36
N LEU A 13 -2.93 7.89 -18.08
CA LEU A 13 -3.99 8.08 -19.07
C LEU A 13 -3.93 9.48 -19.72
N HIS A 14 -3.48 10.50 -18.98
CA HIS A 14 -3.25 11.85 -19.52
C HIS A 14 -1.91 11.98 -20.28
N CYS A 15 -1.01 11.00 -20.18
CA CYS A 15 0.20 10.97 -20.99
C CYS A 15 -0.12 10.36 -22.35
N GLU A 16 -0.21 11.19 -23.39
CA GLU A 16 -0.62 10.75 -24.73
C GLU A 16 0.21 9.60 -25.31
N TYR A 17 1.47 9.48 -24.88
CA TYR A 17 2.39 8.42 -25.29
C TYR A 17 2.09 7.05 -24.64
N LEU A 18 1.39 7.05 -23.50
CA LEU A 18 1.14 5.85 -22.69
C LEU A 18 -0.31 5.35 -22.78
N LYS A 19 -1.24 6.19 -23.29
CA LYS A 19 -2.67 5.86 -23.38
C LYS A 19 -3.00 4.62 -24.23
N ASN A 20 -2.09 4.24 -25.13
CA ASN A 20 -2.25 3.08 -26.01
C ASN A 20 -1.53 1.81 -25.50
N ASP A 21 -0.70 1.91 -24.44
CA ASP A 21 -0.04 0.74 -23.86
C ASP A 21 -0.98 0.05 -22.86
N VAL A 22 -1.81 -0.84 -23.39
CA VAL A 22 -2.80 -1.61 -22.63
C VAL A 22 -2.15 -2.41 -21.51
N SER A 23 -0.92 -2.90 -21.69
CA SER A 23 -0.19 -3.67 -20.69
C SER A 23 0.23 -2.78 -19.52
N LEU A 24 0.78 -1.60 -19.81
CA LEU A 24 1.17 -0.62 -18.80
C LEU A 24 -0.05 -0.10 -18.02
N ILE A 25 -1.16 0.17 -18.71
CA ILE A 25 -2.42 0.59 -18.08
C ILE A 25 -2.95 -0.51 -17.14
N LYS A 26 -2.96 -1.77 -17.57
CA LYS A 26 -3.38 -2.90 -16.72
C LYS A 26 -2.49 -3.05 -15.48
N LEU A 27 -1.17 -2.88 -15.63
CA LEU A 27 -0.23 -2.91 -14.51
C LEU A 27 -0.47 -1.75 -13.55
N ALA A 28 -0.69 -0.55 -14.07
CA ALA A 28 -0.99 0.63 -13.28
C ALA A 28 -2.30 0.46 -12.51
N ASP A 29 -3.35 -0.03 -13.17
CA ASP A 29 -4.65 -0.26 -12.57
C ASP A 29 -4.58 -1.32 -11.44
N SER A 30 -3.84 -2.40 -11.68
CA SER A 30 -3.61 -3.43 -10.67
C SER A 30 -2.86 -2.92 -9.45
N PHE A 31 -1.94 -1.98 -9.61
CA PHE A 31 -1.13 -1.48 -8.50
C PHE A 31 -1.74 -0.27 -7.78
N TYR A 32 -2.36 0.65 -8.51
CA TYR A 32 -2.88 1.89 -7.93
C TYR A 32 -4.39 1.84 -7.67
N THR A 33 -5.19 1.34 -8.61
CA THR A 33 -6.66 1.41 -8.52
C THR A 33 -7.23 0.32 -7.62
N LYS A 34 -6.98 -0.95 -7.97
CA LYS A 34 -7.60 -2.10 -7.30
C LYS A 34 -7.35 -2.15 -5.79
N PRO A 35 -6.14 -1.83 -5.29
CA PRO A 35 -5.91 -1.83 -3.84
C PRO A 35 -6.71 -0.75 -3.12
N VAL A 36 -6.84 0.45 -3.72
CA VAL A 36 -7.63 1.56 -3.15
C VAL A 36 -9.13 1.22 -3.15
N GLU A 37 -9.64 0.57 -4.20
CA GLU A 37 -11.03 0.09 -4.23
C GLU A 37 -11.34 -0.89 -3.10
N ARG A 38 -10.38 -1.76 -2.74
CA ARG A 38 -10.55 -2.68 -1.61
C ARG A 38 -10.59 -1.97 -0.26
N ILE A 39 -9.75 -0.96 -0.04
CA ILE A 39 -9.85 -0.11 1.16
C ILE A 39 -11.23 0.53 1.24
N LYS A 40 -11.69 1.11 0.12
CA LYS A 40 -13.00 1.77 0.05
C LYS A 40 -14.13 0.79 0.32
N LYS A 41 -14.09 -0.41 -0.26
CA LYS A 41 -15.09 -1.45 -0.06
C LYS A 41 -15.13 -1.97 1.38
N ALA A 42 -13.97 -2.16 2.00
CA ALA A 42 -13.86 -2.55 3.40
C ALA A 42 -14.19 -1.40 4.37
N ALA A 43 -14.45 -0.19 3.87
CA ALA A 43 -14.78 0.98 4.67
C ALA A 43 -13.79 1.20 5.84
N ILE A 44 -12.50 1.05 5.58
CA ILE A 44 -11.44 1.21 6.59
C ILE A 44 -11.46 2.65 7.10
N SER A 45 -11.58 2.83 8.41
CA SER A 45 -11.54 4.16 9.04
C SER A 45 -10.13 4.73 9.03
N ILE A 46 -10.01 6.04 9.32
CA ILE A 46 -8.71 6.70 9.40
C ILE A 46 -7.86 6.10 10.54
N GLU A 47 -8.49 5.77 11.67
CA GLU A 47 -7.83 5.15 12.82
C GLU A 47 -7.35 3.73 12.49
N GLU A 48 -8.20 2.90 11.87
CA GLU A 48 -7.82 1.56 11.42
C GLU A 48 -6.66 1.64 10.43
N PHE A 49 -6.73 2.55 9.45
CA PHE A 49 -5.67 2.76 8.47
C PHE A 49 -4.35 3.21 9.11
N SER A 50 -4.40 4.13 10.08
CA SER A 50 -3.21 4.61 10.78
C SER A 50 -2.51 3.51 11.57
N LEU A 51 -3.29 2.67 12.26
CA LEU A 51 -2.76 1.52 13.00
C LEU A 51 -2.22 0.44 12.06
N LEU A 52 -2.87 0.19 10.92
CA LEU A 52 -2.35 -0.71 9.90
C LEU A 52 -1.00 -0.23 9.34
N LEU A 53 -0.83 1.07 9.09
CA LEU A 53 0.46 1.63 8.69
C LEU A 53 1.52 1.44 9.78
N ALA A 54 1.17 1.67 11.05
CA ALA A 54 2.10 1.45 12.16
C ALA A 54 2.56 -0.01 12.23
N ILE A 55 1.63 -0.97 12.15
CA ILE A 55 1.93 -2.42 12.10
C ILE A 55 2.87 -2.74 10.92
N PHE A 56 2.65 -2.11 9.77
CA PHE A 56 3.46 -2.33 8.58
C PHE A 56 4.90 -1.80 8.71
N PHE A 57 5.09 -0.63 9.30
CA PHE A 57 6.43 -0.09 9.50
C PHE A 57 7.17 -0.76 10.66
N SER A 58 6.49 -1.56 11.47
CA SER A 58 7.07 -2.32 12.58
C SER A 58 7.38 -3.79 12.22
N GLN A 59 7.52 -4.15 10.94
CA GLN A 59 7.85 -5.53 10.57
C GLN A 59 9.30 -5.88 10.93
N SER A 60 9.48 -6.89 11.77
CA SER A 60 10.80 -7.33 12.27
C SER A 60 11.58 -8.20 11.29
N ASN A 61 10.97 -8.56 10.16
CA ASN A 61 11.56 -9.44 9.15
C ASN A 61 12.38 -8.69 8.08
N ALA A 62 12.57 -7.38 8.21
CA ALA A 62 13.37 -6.62 7.26
C ALA A 62 14.86 -7.02 7.31
N ASP A 63 15.46 -7.11 6.13
CA ASP A 63 16.89 -7.41 5.98
C ASP A 63 17.74 -6.25 6.53
N GLY A 64 18.92 -6.58 7.06
CA GLY A 64 19.88 -5.59 7.59
C GLY A 64 19.61 -5.11 9.02
N LEU A 65 18.58 -5.63 9.70
CA LEU A 65 18.30 -5.32 11.11
C LEU A 65 19.19 -6.13 12.07
N SER A 66 19.66 -5.48 13.14
CA SER A 66 20.28 -6.16 14.29
C SER A 66 19.25 -7.01 15.05
N SER A 67 19.71 -7.98 15.85
CA SER A 67 18.82 -8.79 16.71
C SER A 67 17.94 -7.92 17.60
N THR A 68 18.52 -6.94 18.28
CA THR A 68 17.80 -5.96 19.11
C THR A 68 16.79 -5.14 18.30
N GLY A 69 17.15 -4.71 17.08
CA GLY A 69 16.22 -3.99 16.21
C GLY A 69 15.02 -4.83 15.80
N LYS A 70 15.23 -6.11 15.50
CA LYS A 70 14.14 -7.04 15.19
C LYS A 70 13.19 -7.23 16.38
N GLU A 71 13.75 -7.34 17.59
CA GLU A 71 12.97 -7.49 18.82
C GLU A 71 12.11 -6.25 19.10
N LEU A 72 12.70 -5.05 19.04
CA LEU A 72 11.98 -3.79 19.22
C LEU A 72 10.83 -3.63 18.21
N LEU A 73 11.08 -3.91 16.93
CA LEU A 73 10.04 -3.81 15.90
C LEU A 73 8.94 -4.86 16.13
N TYR A 74 9.29 -6.08 16.53
CA TYR A 74 8.31 -7.09 16.89
C TYR A 74 7.40 -6.64 18.03
N GLU A 75 7.97 -6.09 19.11
CA GLU A 75 7.20 -5.56 20.24
C GLU A 75 6.23 -4.45 19.82
N GLU A 76 6.68 -3.51 18.99
CA GLU A 76 5.84 -2.44 18.46
C GLU A 76 4.72 -3.01 17.56
N SER A 77 5.02 -3.97 16.69
CA SER A 77 4.01 -4.61 15.82
C SER A 77 2.90 -5.27 16.65
N VAL A 78 3.27 -5.95 17.75
CA VAL A 78 2.33 -6.58 18.67
C VAL A 78 1.50 -5.52 19.40
N ARG A 79 2.13 -4.42 19.84
CA ARG A 79 1.44 -3.31 20.51
C ARG A 79 0.38 -2.71 19.60
N TYR A 80 0.73 -2.34 18.37
CA TYR A 80 -0.23 -1.74 17.43
C TYR A 80 -1.33 -2.71 17.02
N THR A 81 -1.03 -4.01 16.87
CA THR A 81 -2.06 -5.04 16.62
C THR A 81 -3.06 -5.14 17.77
N LYS A 82 -2.58 -5.11 19.02
CA LYS A 82 -3.45 -5.09 20.21
C LYS A 82 -4.30 -3.83 20.28
N MET A 83 -3.72 -2.67 19.93
CA MET A 83 -4.47 -1.40 19.88
C MET A 83 -5.59 -1.46 18.83
N LEU A 84 -5.31 -2.00 17.64
CA LEU A 84 -6.30 -2.19 16.59
C LEU A 84 -7.41 -3.15 17.00
N LEU A 85 -7.07 -4.28 17.63
CA LEU A 85 -8.06 -5.22 18.17
C LEU A 85 -8.99 -4.52 19.18
N ARG A 86 -8.43 -3.80 20.14
CA ARG A 86 -9.20 -3.08 21.16
C ARG A 86 -10.11 -2.02 20.56
N TYR A 87 -9.59 -1.22 19.62
CA TYR A 87 -10.39 -0.24 18.89
C TYR A 87 -11.58 -0.89 18.19
N ASN A 88 -11.35 -2.00 17.49
CA ASN A 88 -12.40 -2.74 16.80
C ASN A 88 -13.41 -3.36 17.79
N GLN A 89 -12.94 -3.93 18.90
CA GLN A 89 -13.82 -4.53 19.90
C GLN A 89 -14.68 -3.49 20.63
N GLN A 90 -14.15 -2.29 20.88
CA GLN A 90 -14.92 -1.19 21.45
C GLN A 90 -16.04 -0.72 20.52
N LYS A 91 -15.82 -0.79 19.20
CA LYS A 91 -16.77 -0.30 18.19
C LYS A 91 -17.79 -1.35 17.76
N PHE A 92 -17.40 -2.63 17.70
CA PHE A 92 -18.20 -3.70 17.11
C PHE A 92 -18.53 -4.84 18.09
N GLY A 93 -17.94 -4.86 19.29
CA GLY A 93 -18.04 -5.96 20.25
C GLY A 93 -16.90 -6.98 20.12
N GLU A 94 -16.76 -7.90 21.07
CA GLU A 94 -15.59 -8.79 21.17
C GLU A 94 -15.34 -9.65 19.93
N PHE A 95 -16.37 -10.40 19.49
CA PHE A 95 -16.27 -11.31 18.34
C PHE A 95 -16.22 -10.56 17.01
N SER A 96 -17.12 -9.61 16.81
CA SER A 96 -17.16 -8.81 15.57
C SER A 96 -15.91 -7.94 15.42
N GLY A 97 -15.35 -7.46 16.52
CA GLY A 97 -14.10 -6.71 16.54
C GLY A 97 -12.90 -7.57 16.12
N ALA A 98 -12.85 -8.83 16.56
CA ALA A 98 -11.85 -9.79 16.09
C ALA A 98 -12.02 -10.11 14.59
N SER A 99 -13.26 -10.31 14.13
CA SER A 99 -13.56 -10.48 12.70
C SER A 99 -13.15 -9.27 11.86
N ARG A 100 -13.35 -8.06 12.39
CA ARG A 100 -12.91 -6.81 11.76
C ARG A 100 -11.38 -6.70 11.67
N LEU A 101 -10.65 -7.12 12.71
CA LEU A 101 -9.19 -7.17 12.66
C LEU A 101 -8.69 -8.08 11.52
N ASP A 102 -9.31 -9.25 11.35
CA ASP A 102 -9.00 -10.17 10.26
C ASP A 102 -9.33 -9.56 8.89
N GLU A 103 -10.44 -8.85 8.74
CA GLU A 103 -10.76 -8.09 7.52
C GLU A 103 -9.71 -7.01 7.21
N CYS A 104 -9.34 -6.19 8.20
CA CYS A 104 -8.29 -5.18 8.08
C CYS A 104 -6.96 -5.82 7.62
N SER A 105 -6.60 -6.96 8.19
CA SER A 105 -5.38 -7.70 7.85
C SER A 105 -5.41 -8.25 6.43
N ARG A 106 -6.56 -8.77 5.97
CA ARG A 106 -6.75 -9.20 4.57
C ARG A 106 -6.61 -8.07 3.57
N VAL A 107 -7.18 -6.90 3.87
CA VAL A 107 -7.02 -5.71 3.01
C VAL A 107 -5.54 -5.37 2.92
N PHE A 108 -4.81 -5.41 4.03
CA PHE A 108 -3.40 -5.09 4.08
C PHE A 108 -2.52 -6.10 3.33
N ASN A 109 -2.77 -7.40 3.49
CA ASN A 109 -2.06 -8.44 2.74
C ASN A 109 -2.24 -8.29 1.23
N TYR A 110 -3.42 -7.83 0.78
CA TYR A 110 -3.63 -7.54 -0.63
C TYR A 110 -2.70 -6.45 -1.16
N PHE A 111 -2.34 -5.43 -0.38
CA PHE A 111 -1.35 -4.42 -0.80
C PHE A 111 0.03 -5.06 -1.03
N PHE A 112 0.43 -5.96 -0.13
CA PHE A 112 1.68 -6.71 -0.28
C PHE A 112 1.63 -7.63 -1.52
N GLU A 113 0.51 -8.33 -1.68
CA GLU A 113 0.02 -9.04 -2.87
C GLU A 113 0.41 -8.34 -4.18
N ASN A 114 0.00 -7.07 -4.25
CA ASN A 114 0.13 -6.23 -5.43
C ASN A 114 1.48 -5.52 -5.55
N GLY A 115 2.38 -5.64 -4.58
CA GLY A 115 3.75 -5.12 -4.66
C GLY A 115 4.52 -5.67 -5.87
N LYS A 116 4.23 -6.91 -6.29
CA LYS A 116 4.79 -7.50 -7.51
C LYS A 116 4.38 -6.74 -8.78
N ALA A 117 3.14 -6.25 -8.84
CA ALA A 117 2.65 -5.45 -9.96
C ALA A 117 3.42 -4.12 -10.06
N ASN A 118 3.83 -3.52 -8.94
CA ASN A 118 4.68 -2.32 -8.94
C ASN A 118 6.06 -2.59 -9.55
N LEU A 119 6.68 -3.72 -9.20
CA LEU A 119 8.00 -4.09 -9.74
C LEU A 119 7.93 -4.31 -11.25
N MET A 120 6.89 -5.01 -11.71
CA MET A 120 6.63 -5.19 -13.14
C MET A 120 6.36 -3.87 -13.86
N PHE A 121 5.55 -3.01 -13.24
CA PHE A 121 5.24 -1.68 -13.76
C PHE A 121 6.49 -0.79 -13.88
N ALA A 122 7.33 -0.75 -12.85
CA ALA A 122 8.59 -0.01 -12.85
C ALA A 122 9.57 -0.55 -13.91
N SER A 123 9.64 -1.88 -14.05
CA SER A 123 10.49 -2.54 -15.04
C SER A 123 10.03 -2.27 -16.48
N HIS A 124 8.72 -2.39 -16.74
CA HIS A 124 8.11 -2.10 -18.05
C HIS A 124 8.36 -0.65 -18.46
N LYS A 125 8.18 0.30 -17.53
CA LYS A 125 8.53 1.71 -17.74
C LYS A 125 9.99 1.92 -18.10
N LYS A 126 10.90 1.31 -17.33
CA LYS A 126 12.35 1.46 -17.56
C LYS A 126 12.79 0.91 -18.91
N PHE A 127 12.19 -0.20 -19.34
CA PHE A 127 12.57 -0.89 -20.58
C PHE A 127 12.01 -0.19 -21.83
N TYR A 128 10.71 0.10 -21.87
CA TYR A 128 10.05 0.65 -23.06
C TYR A 128 10.06 2.18 -23.12
N TYR A 129 10.22 2.84 -21.98
CA TYR A 129 10.14 4.31 -21.87
C TYR A 129 11.31 4.93 -21.08
N PRO A 130 12.58 4.59 -21.40
CA PRO A 130 13.75 5.00 -20.61
C PRO A 130 13.98 6.52 -20.56
N ASN A 131 13.50 7.27 -21.57
CA ASN A 131 13.71 8.71 -21.69
C ASN A 131 12.56 9.57 -21.15
N LEU A 132 11.42 8.98 -20.77
CA LEU A 132 10.22 9.74 -20.37
C LEU A 132 10.39 10.49 -19.04
N PHE A 133 11.41 10.15 -18.25
CA PHE A 133 11.66 10.71 -16.91
C PHE A 133 13.13 11.07 -16.68
N LYS A 134 13.92 11.28 -17.74
CA LYS A 134 15.19 11.99 -17.58
C LYS A 134 14.85 13.33 -16.94
N LYS A 135 15.46 13.62 -15.78
CA LYS A 135 15.35 14.96 -15.19
C LYS A 135 15.67 15.96 -16.30
N PRO A 136 14.88 17.02 -16.50
CA PRO A 136 15.31 18.09 -17.39
C PRO A 136 16.69 18.52 -16.91
N ASP A 137 17.66 18.54 -17.81
CA ASP A 137 18.97 19.12 -17.53
C ASP A 137 18.69 20.57 -17.13
N PHE A 138 18.85 20.88 -15.84
CA PHE A 138 18.79 22.25 -15.37
C PHE A 138 20.03 22.95 -15.94
N ILE A 139 19.81 23.75 -16.99
CA ILE A 139 20.78 24.71 -17.53
C ILE A 139 21.00 25.80 -16.49
#